data_AF-A0A258EBP2-F1
#
_entry.id   AF-A0A258EBP2-F1
#
_cell.length_a   1.000
_cell.length_b   1.000
_cell.length_c   1.000
_cell.angle_alpha   90.00
_cell.angle_beta   90.00
_cell.angle_gamma   90.00
#
_symmetry.space_group_name_H-M   'P 1'
#
loop_
_entity.id
_entity.type
_entity.pdbx_description
1 polymer ?
#
loop_
_entity_poly.entity_id
_entity_poly.type
_entity_poly.pdbx_seq_one_letter_code
_entity_poly.pdbx_strand_id
1 'polypeptide(L)'
;MYSDYEVYLLNYYEAFKKFTDGVVAQIPETEKKDIKIWGDYISDWLPGFPKGDKLINDSELLSGCLAKIMWDLSVAHATDHHSYGTIPLHRLPLRMRVPPPMTKADTFDPKKQAKFIDVFKYALEWKLFFNDHTVTRLIDVDYGFATPELQKLQTNFLQDLELVDLHMPVKRYMDLKNISVSIQF
;
A
#
# COMPACT_ATOMS: atom_id res chain seq x y z
N MET A 1 8.14 10.83 -17.39
CA MET A 1 6.81 10.38 -17.85
C MET A 1 6.40 9.29 -16.89
N TYR A 2 5.39 9.55 -16.07
CA TYR A 2 4.89 8.56 -15.10
C TYR A 2 3.96 7.57 -15.81
N SER A 3 3.92 6.34 -15.33
CA SER A 3 2.92 5.37 -15.81
C SER A 3 1.54 5.71 -15.25
N ASP A 4 0.46 5.28 -15.91
CA ASP A 4 -0.91 5.43 -15.38
C ASP A 4 -1.04 4.85 -13.96
N TYR A 5 -0.32 3.79 -13.66
CA TYR A 5 -0.32 3.17 -12.33
C TYR A 5 0.28 4.09 -11.26
N GLU A 6 1.42 4.71 -11.59
CA GLU A 6 2.07 5.66 -10.70
C GLU A 6 1.23 6.92 -10.50
N VAL A 7 0.58 7.43 -11.56
CA VAL A 7 -0.37 8.55 -11.45
C VAL A 7 -1.53 8.18 -10.52
N TYR A 8 -2.10 6.98 -10.67
CA TYR A 8 -3.17 6.48 -9.78
C TYR A 8 -2.74 6.48 -8.31
N LEU A 9 -1.56 5.91 -8.02
CA LEU A 9 -1.06 5.81 -6.66
C LEU A 9 -0.72 7.19 -6.06
N LEU A 10 -0.10 8.08 -6.82
CA LEU A 10 0.27 9.42 -6.36
C LEU A 10 -0.96 10.30 -6.07
N ASN A 11 -2.05 10.19 -6.84
CA ASN A 11 -3.26 10.95 -6.56
C ASN A 11 -3.86 10.61 -5.19
N TYR A 12 -3.83 9.33 -4.80
CA TYR A 12 -4.23 8.93 -3.45
C TYR A 12 -3.26 9.46 -2.38
N TYR A 13 -1.94 9.41 -2.63
CA TYR A 13 -0.93 9.88 -1.67
C TYR A 13 -1.17 11.33 -1.21
N GLU A 14 -1.61 12.22 -2.11
CA GLU A 14 -1.92 13.61 -1.76
C GLU A 14 -3.00 13.74 -0.68
N ALA A 15 -4.04 12.89 -0.71
CA ALA A 15 -5.07 12.86 0.32
C ALA A 15 -4.50 12.44 1.69
N PHE A 16 -3.62 11.44 1.71
CA PHE A 16 -2.91 11.04 2.93
C PHE A 16 -2.01 12.15 3.45
N LYS A 17 -1.25 12.80 2.58
CA LYS A 17 -0.34 13.88 2.97
C LYS A 17 -1.08 15.07 3.57
N LYS A 18 -2.18 15.50 2.94
CA LYS A 18 -3.04 16.56 3.48
C LYS A 18 -3.62 16.20 4.84
N PHE A 19 -4.05 14.96 5.04
CA PHE A 19 -4.54 14.48 6.33
C PHE A 19 -3.46 14.49 7.40
N THR A 20 -2.29 13.91 7.13
CA THR A 20 -1.21 13.82 8.12
C THR A 20 -0.58 15.17 8.42
N ASP A 21 -0.54 16.11 7.47
CA ASP A 21 -0.17 17.50 7.75
C ASP A 21 -1.09 18.13 8.80
N GLY A 22 -2.39 17.93 8.64
CA GLY A 22 -3.39 18.39 9.60
C GLY A 22 -3.22 17.75 10.98
N VAL A 23 -3.01 16.43 11.05
CA VAL A 23 -2.84 15.71 12.31
C VAL A 23 -1.55 16.14 13.01
N VAL A 24 -0.42 16.20 12.29
CA VAL A 24 0.88 16.59 12.86
C VAL A 24 0.85 18.01 13.44
N ALA A 25 0.11 18.93 12.80
CA ALA A 25 -0.07 20.28 13.30
C ALA A 25 -0.83 20.36 14.64
N GLN A 26 -1.56 19.31 15.03
CA GLN A 26 -2.30 19.24 16.29
C GLN A 26 -1.56 18.49 17.41
N ILE A 27 -0.36 17.95 17.13
CA ILE A 27 0.39 17.17 18.12
C ILE A 27 0.90 18.10 19.24
N PRO A 28 0.54 17.85 20.51
CA PRO A 28 1.02 18.66 21.61
C PRO A 28 2.50 18.39 21.91
N GLU A 29 3.19 19.40 22.46
CA GLU A 29 4.62 19.29 22.82
C GLU A 29 4.90 18.11 23.77
N THR A 30 3.92 17.78 24.62
CA THR A 30 3.99 16.67 25.58
C THR A 30 4.14 15.30 24.91
N GLU A 31 3.68 15.13 23.68
CA GLU A 31 3.72 13.86 22.93
C GLU A 31 4.98 13.73 22.05
N LYS A 32 5.74 14.83 21.83
CA LYS A 32 6.97 14.77 21.03
C LYS A 32 8.01 13.80 21.58
N LYS A 33 8.03 13.59 22.90
CA LYS A 33 8.92 12.60 23.53
C LYS A 33 8.65 11.19 23.00
N ASP A 34 7.39 10.81 22.84
CA ASP A 34 7.02 9.48 22.36
C ASP A 34 7.33 9.31 20.88
N ILE A 35 7.12 10.36 20.07
CA ILE A 35 7.53 10.40 18.65
C ILE A 35 9.04 10.24 18.52
N LYS A 36 9.82 10.90 19.39
CA LYS A 36 11.27 10.75 19.42
C LYS A 36 11.68 9.31 19.68
N ILE A 37 11.11 8.69 20.72
CA ILE A 37 11.40 7.31 21.09
C ILE A 37 11.03 6.35 19.95
N TRP A 38 9.86 6.55 19.34
CA TRP A 38 9.43 5.78 18.18
C TRP A 38 10.42 5.88 17.01
N GLY A 39 10.81 7.11 16.65
CA GLY A 39 11.75 7.35 15.55
C GLY A 39 13.12 6.73 15.80
N ASP A 40 13.66 6.87 17.01
CA ASP A 40 14.93 6.25 17.39
C ASP A 40 14.85 4.72 17.35
N TYR A 41 13.75 4.14 17.84
CA TYR A 41 13.55 2.70 17.81
C TYR A 41 13.51 2.17 16.37
N ILE A 42 12.74 2.78 15.47
CA ILE A 42 12.66 2.32 14.07
C ILE A 42 13.98 2.54 13.34
N SER A 43 14.68 3.65 13.57
CA SER A 43 15.96 3.94 12.93
C SER A 43 17.04 2.89 13.23
N ASP A 44 16.97 2.21 14.36
CA ASP A 44 17.92 1.14 14.70
C ASP A 44 17.69 -0.13 13.87
N TRP A 45 16.45 -0.38 13.42
CA TRP A 45 16.09 -1.55 12.62
C TRP A 45 16.08 -1.28 11.11
N LEU A 46 15.80 -0.04 10.70
CA LEU A 46 15.62 0.33 9.31
C LEU A 46 16.63 1.42 8.88
N PRO A 47 17.77 1.02 8.28
CA PRO A 47 18.76 1.98 7.78
C PRO A 47 18.13 3.00 6.82
N GLY A 48 18.36 4.28 7.09
CA GLY A 48 17.81 5.40 6.31
C GLY A 48 16.49 5.96 6.84
N PHE A 49 15.85 5.31 7.80
CA PHE A 49 14.72 5.89 8.52
C PHE A 49 15.19 7.06 9.41
N PRO A 50 14.44 8.17 9.49
CA PRO A 50 14.85 9.33 10.28
C PRO A 50 14.85 9.05 11.78
N LYS A 51 15.88 9.53 12.48
CA LYS A 51 15.93 9.50 13.95
C LYS A 51 14.88 10.41 14.57
N GLY A 52 14.56 10.13 15.83
CA GLY A 52 13.55 10.85 16.60
C GLY A 52 13.80 12.36 16.66
N ASP A 53 15.06 12.77 16.89
CA ASP A 53 15.43 14.20 16.93
C ASP A 53 15.11 14.93 15.62
N LYS A 54 15.23 14.25 14.47
CA LYS A 54 14.89 14.87 13.18
C LYS A 54 13.38 14.98 13.02
N LEU A 55 12.63 13.94 13.39
CA LEU A 55 11.17 13.88 13.27
C LEU A 55 10.46 14.93 14.12
N ILE A 56 10.90 15.18 15.35
CA ILE A 56 10.22 16.15 16.24
C ILE A 56 10.48 17.61 15.86
N ASN A 57 11.54 17.86 15.08
CA ASN A 57 11.97 19.21 14.67
C ASN A 57 11.59 19.53 13.22
N ASP A 58 11.03 18.56 12.48
CA ASP A 58 10.66 18.69 11.07
C ASP A 58 9.27 18.09 10.87
N SER A 59 8.25 18.94 11.00
CA SER A 59 6.85 18.52 10.89
C SER A 59 6.50 18.00 9.49
N GLU A 60 7.15 18.53 8.45
CA GLU A 60 6.96 18.06 7.06
C GLU A 60 7.53 16.65 6.88
N LEU A 61 8.70 16.38 7.45
CA LEU A 61 9.27 15.03 7.45
C LEU A 61 8.39 14.04 8.22
N LEU A 62 7.89 14.42 9.41
CA LEU A 62 7.01 13.56 10.19
C LEU A 62 5.71 13.28 9.45
N SER A 63 5.04 14.31 8.91
CA SER A 63 3.78 14.12 8.19
C SER A 63 3.96 13.32 6.90
N GLY A 64 5.05 13.53 6.16
CA GLY A 64 5.41 12.73 5.00
C GLY A 64 5.70 11.28 5.35
N CYS A 65 6.39 11.03 6.47
CA CYS A 65 6.65 9.68 6.97
C CYS A 65 5.35 8.94 7.31
N LEU A 66 4.45 9.57 8.06
CA LEU A 66 3.14 9.00 8.40
C LEU A 66 2.29 8.77 7.14
N ALA A 67 2.25 9.75 6.22
CA ALA A 67 1.50 9.62 4.97
C ALA A 67 1.98 8.43 4.15
N LYS A 68 3.31 8.30 4.00
CA LYS A 68 3.92 7.19 3.26
C LYS A 68 3.57 5.85 3.92
N ILE A 69 3.71 5.72 5.23
CA ILE A 69 3.37 4.46 5.94
C ILE A 69 1.90 4.11 5.71
N MET A 70 1.00 5.05 5.95
CA MET A 70 -0.45 4.82 5.81
C MET A 70 -0.83 4.45 4.37
N TRP A 71 -0.35 5.22 3.39
CA TRP A 71 -0.60 4.98 1.96
C TRP A 71 -0.02 3.65 1.48
N ASP A 72 1.18 3.29 1.92
CA ASP A 72 1.90 2.10 1.47
C ASP A 72 1.20 0.84 1.95
N LEU A 73 0.81 0.83 3.23
CA LEU A 73 0.14 -0.29 3.87
C LEU A 73 -1.35 -0.40 3.50
N SER A 74 -1.93 0.62 2.85
CA SER A 74 -3.32 0.61 2.37
C SER A 74 -3.39 0.59 0.85
N VAL A 75 -3.50 1.76 0.21
CA VAL A 75 -3.74 1.91 -1.23
C VAL A 75 -2.71 1.19 -2.08
N ALA A 76 -1.41 1.39 -1.82
CA ALA A 76 -0.37 0.80 -2.66
C ALA A 76 -0.39 -0.73 -2.56
N HIS A 77 -0.31 -1.26 -1.33
CA HIS A 77 -0.29 -2.70 -1.11
C HIS A 77 -1.58 -3.39 -1.58
N ALA A 78 -2.75 -2.85 -1.24
CA ALA A 78 -4.03 -3.41 -1.66
C ALA A 78 -4.19 -3.43 -3.18
N THR A 79 -3.76 -2.35 -3.85
CA THR A 79 -3.84 -2.27 -5.31
C THR A 79 -2.86 -3.21 -5.99
N ASP A 80 -1.64 -3.37 -5.46
CA ASP A 80 -0.68 -4.38 -5.93
C ASP A 80 -1.25 -5.78 -5.78
N HIS A 81 -1.80 -6.11 -4.60
CA HIS A 81 -2.43 -7.40 -4.35
C HIS A 81 -3.62 -7.67 -5.27
N HIS A 82 -4.52 -6.70 -5.45
CA HIS A 82 -5.66 -6.83 -6.37
C HIS A 82 -5.20 -7.00 -7.83
N SER A 83 -4.24 -6.16 -8.26
CA SER A 83 -3.71 -6.21 -9.63
C SER A 83 -3.00 -7.52 -9.91
N TYR A 84 -2.23 -8.04 -8.94
CA TYR A 84 -1.60 -9.35 -9.05
C TYR A 84 -2.67 -10.45 -9.04
N GLY A 85 -3.57 -10.45 -8.05
CA GLY A 85 -4.64 -11.42 -7.81
C GLY A 85 -5.68 -11.57 -8.93
N THR A 86 -5.72 -10.65 -9.90
CA THR A 86 -6.59 -10.72 -11.09
C THR A 86 -5.91 -11.31 -12.33
N ILE A 87 -4.59 -11.52 -12.30
CA ILE A 87 -3.86 -12.11 -13.43
C ILE A 87 -4.16 -13.61 -13.51
N PRO A 88 -4.51 -14.15 -14.69
CA PRO A 88 -4.74 -15.59 -14.83
C PRO A 88 -3.49 -16.40 -14.45
N LEU A 89 -3.65 -17.39 -13.55
CA LEU A 89 -2.56 -18.22 -13.01
C LEU A 89 -1.61 -18.80 -14.07
N HIS A 90 -2.13 -19.16 -15.25
CA HIS A 90 -1.31 -19.71 -16.34
C HIS A 90 -0.32 -18.71 -16.95
N ARG A 91 -0.46 -17.41 -16.64
CA ARG A 91 0.45 -16.34 -17.06
C ARG A 91 1.52 -16.00 -16.00
N LEU A 92 1.41 -16.56 -14.79
CA LEU A 92 2.32 -16.30 -13.67
C LEU A 92 2.91 -17.61 -13.11
N PRO A 93 3.70 -18.36 -13.88
CA PRO A 93 4.29 -19.58 -13.36
C PRO A 93 5.34 -19.25 -12.27
N LEU A 94 5.06 -19.60 -11.00
CA LEU A 94 6.05 -19.51 -9.92
C LEU A 94 7.22 -20.48 -10.08
N ARG A 95 7.06 -21.50 -10.93
CA ARG A 95 8.08 -22.50 -11.21
C ARG A 95 8.03 -22.93 -12.66
N MET A 96 9.17 -22.84 -13.32
CA MET A 96 9.43 -23.46 -14.62
C MET A 96 10.41 -24.62 -14.43
N ARG A 97 10.14 -25.77 -15.04
CA ARG A 97 10.95 -27.00 -14.98
C ARG A 97 11.81 -27.24 -16.21
N VAL A 98 11.72 -26.34 -17.17
CA VAL A 98 12.59 -26.32 -18.36
C VAL A 98 13.60 -25.18 -18.19
N PRO A 99 14.84 -25.36 -18.68
CA PRO A 99 15.82 -24.28 -18.67
C PRO A 99 15.34 -23.10 -19.54
N PRO A 100 15.79 -21.87 -19.25
CA PRO A 100 15.56 -20.76 -20.16
C PRO A 100 16.21 -21.05 -21.52
N PRO A 101 15.64 -20.58 -22.64
CA PRO A 101 16.27 -20.70 -23.95
C PRO A 101 17.57 -19.90 -23.98
N MET A 102 18.62 -20.47 -24.56
CA MET A 102 19.92 -19.82 -24.78
C MET A 102 19.95 -19.05 -26.10
N THR A 103 19.11 -19.46 -27.06
CA THR A 103 18.97 -18.80 -28.36
C THR A 103 17.50 -18.65 -28.75
N LYS A 104 17.21 -17.78 -29.72
CA LYS A 104 15.85 -17.62 -30.28
C LYS A 104 15.33 -18.85 -31.04
N ALA A 105 16.23 -19.76 -31.43
CA ALA A 105 15.87 -20.98 -32.13
C ALA A 105 15.52 -22.13 -31.18
N ASP A 106 15.84 -21.99 -29.89
CA ASP A 106 15.58 -23.03 -28.91
C ASP A 106 14.07 -23.20 -28.71
N THR A 107 13.63 -24.45 -28.68
CA THR A 107 12.23 -24.81 -28.43
C THR A 107 12.16 -25.73 -27.21
N PHE A 108 11.00 -25.75 -26.56
CA PHE A 108 10.72 -26.67 -25.46
C PHE A 108 9.32 -27.25 -25.62
N ASP A 109 9.09 -28.40 -25.01
CA ASP A 109 7.75 -28.99 -24.88
C ASP A 109 6.97 -28.26 -23.77
N PRO A 110 5.88 -27.54 -24.07
CA PRO A 110 5.11 -26.82 -23.06
C PRO A 110 4.57 -27.72 -21.95
N LYS A 111 4.32 -29.02 -22.23
CA LYS A 111 3.86 -29.98 -21.22
C LYS A 111 4.92 -30.28 -20.16
N LYS A 112 6.19 -30.01 -20.45
CA LYS A 112 7.30 -30.16 -19.50
C LYS A 112 7.56 -28.92 -18.66
N GLN A 113 6.89 -27.80 -18.97
CA GLN A 113 7.11 -26.52 -18.29
C GLN A 113 6.73 -26.58 -16.80
N ALA A 114 5.63 -27.25 -16.46
CA ALA A 114 5.17 -27.44 -15.09
C ALA A 114 4.50 -28.80 -14.92
N LYS A 115 4.58 -29.38 -13.72
CA LYS A 115 3.77 -30.55 -13.35
C LYS A 115 2.43 -30.09 -12.80
N PHE A 116 1.43 -30.96 -12.86
CA PHE A 116 0.14 -30.73 -12.22
C PHE A 116 0.27 -30.29 -10.75
N ILE A 117 1.14 -30.94 -9.98
CA ILE A 117 1.34 -30.60 -8.56
C ILE A 117 1.91 -29.18 -8.34
N ASP A 118 2.69 -28.64 -9.28
CA ASP A 118 3.18 -27.26 -9.18
C ASP A 118 2.02 -26.28 -9.38
N VAL A 119 1.19 -26.51 -10.40
CA VAL A 119 0.00 -25.69 -10.70
C VAL A 119 -1.03 -25.79 -9.59
N PHE A 120 -1.28 -26.99 -9.06
CA PHE A 120 -2.23 -27.22 -7.97
C PHE A 120 -1.82 -26.50 -6.70
N LYS A 121 -0.54 -26.60 -6.29
CA LYS A 121 -0.02 -25.88 -5.12
C LYS A 121 -0.15 -24.37 -5.29
N TYR A 122 0.20 -23.87 -6.47
CA TYR A 122 0.06 -22.45 -6.76
C TYR A 122 -1.40 -22.00 -6.75
N ALA A 123 -2.34 -22.78 -7.27
CA ALA A 123 -3.76 -22.46 -7.21
C ALA A 123 -4.30 -22.43 -5.77
N LEU A 124 -3.78 -23.27 -4.86
CA LEU A 124 -4.11 -23.19 -3.44
C LEU A 124 -3.50 -21.95 -2.78
N GLU A 125 -2.21 -21.70 -2.99
CA GLU A 125 -1.51 -20.51 -2.50
C GLU A 125 -2.23 -19.22 -2.95
N TRP A 126 -2.65 -19.18 -4.22
CA TRP A 126 -3.43 -18.07 -4.76
C TRP A 126 -4.71 -17.79 -3.99
N LYS A 127 -5.51 -18.83 -3.74
CA LYS A 127 -6.76 -18.69 -2.98
C LYS A 127 -6.54 -18.27 -1.54
N LEU A 128 -5.40 -18.61 -0.95
CA LEU A 128 -5.12 -18.38 0.47
C LEU A 128 -4.44 -17.03 0.74
N PHE A 129 -3.62 -16.53 -0.19
CA PHE A 129 -2.72 -15.39 0.08
C PHE A 129 -2.74 -14.28 -0.98
N PHE A 130 -3.19 -14.57 -2.22
CA PHE A 130 -3.13 -13.60 -3.31
C PHE A 130 -4.50 -13.10 -3.76
N ASN A 131 -5.54 -13.92 -3.59
CA ASN A 131 -6.91 -13.51 -3.87
C ASN A 131 -7.34 -12.48 -2.81
N ASP A 132 -7.77 -11.30 -3.26
CA ASP A 132 -8.04 -10.18 -2.38
C ASP A 132 -9.36 -10.39 -1.60
N HIS A 133 -9.23 -10.52 -0.28
CA HIS A 133 -10.34 -10.57 0.66
C HIS A 133 -10.20 -9.44 1.67
N THR A 134 -10.76 -8.29 1.36
CA THR A 134 -10.73 -7.12 2.24
C THR A 134 -11.57 -7.39 3.50
N VAL A 135 -10.89 -7.42 4.66
CA VAL A 135 -11.53 -7.58 5.98
C VAL A 135 -12.03 -6.23 6.49
N THR A 136 -11.14 -5.26 6.65
CA THR A 136 -11.47 -3.87 7.01
C THR A 136 -11.16 -2.93 5.87
N ARG A 137 -12.14 -2.10 5.49
CA ARG A 137 -12.02 -1.16 4.36
C ARG A 137 -11.40 0.14 4.81
N LEU A 138 -10.60 0.77 3.94
CA LEU A 138 -10.01 2.09 4.18
C LEU A 138 -11.09 3.15 4.44
N ILE A 139 -12.19 3.11 3.69
CA ILE A 139 -13.29 4.08 3.82
C ILE A 139 -14.08 3.95 5.14
N ASP A 140 -13.89 2.88 5.90
CA ASP A 140 -14.57 2.66 7.18
C ASP A 140 -13.67 3.03 8.37
N VAL A 141 -12.48 3.60 8.13
CA VAL A 141 -11.54 3.89 9.22
C VAL A 141 -12.11 4.95 10.16
N ASP A 142 -12.00 4.64 11.46
CA ASP A 142 -12.25 5.58 12.54
C ASP A 142 -11.03 5.60 13.47
N TYR A 143 -10.34 6.74 13.53
CA TYR A 143 -9.18 6.95 14.39
C TYR A 143 -9.57 7.20 15.85
N GLY A 144 -10.86 7.37 16.15
CA GLY A 144 -11.32 7.59 17.52
C GLY A 144 -10.84 8.91 18.13
N PHE A 145 -10.63 9.93 17.29
CA PHE A 145 -10.14 11.22 17.75
C PHE A 145 -11.10 11.90 18.73
N ALA A 146 -10.56 12.45 19.81
CA ALA A 146 -11.34 13.06 20.88
C ALA A 146 -11.74 14.52 20.61
N THR A 147 -11.00 15.23 19.76
CA THR A 147 -11.22 16.66 19.52
C THR A 147 -12.00 16.91 18.23
N PRO A 148 -12.88 17.94 18.19
CA PRO A 148 -13.62 18.29 16.98
C PRO A 148 -12.73 18.60 15.77
N GLU A 149 -11.55 19.18 16.01
CA GLU A 149 -10.58 19.53 14.96
C GLU A 149 -10.04 18.27 14.27
N LEU A 150 -9.63 17.26 15.04
CA LEU A 150 -9.13 16.00 14.51
C LEU A 150 -10.25 15.13 13.89
N GLN A 151 -11.45 15.14 14.47
CA GLN A 151 -12.63 14.48 13.88
C GLN A 151 -12.99 15.08 12.51
N LYS A 152 -12.88 16.41 12.37
CA LYS A 152 -13.05 17.09 11.09
C LYS A 152 -11.97 16.68 10.08
N LEU A 153 -10.71 16.55 10.51
CA LEU A 153 -9.63 16.08 9.65
C LEU A 153 -9.88 14.67 9.11
N GLN A 154 -10.34 13.74 9.95
CA GLN A 154 -10.75 12.39 9.50
C GLN A 154 -11.90 12.44 8.50
N THR A 155 -12.94 13.23 8.78
CA THR A 155 -14.10 13.38 7.88
C THR A 155 -13.65 13.91 6.52
N ASN A 156 -12.80 14.94 6.52
CA ASN A 156 -12.24 15.50 5.28
C ASN A 156 -11.36 14.49 4.55
N PHE A 157 -10.57 13.68 5.26
CA PHE A 157 -9.73 12.66 4.66
C PHE A 157 -10.57 11.63 3.89
N LEU A 158 -11.65 11.12 4.49
CA LEU A 158 -12.56 10.19 3.82
C LEU A 158 -13.21 10.81 2.57
N GLN A 159 -13.64 12.07 2.67
CA GLN A 159 -14.18 12.82 1.53
C GLN A 159 -13.12 13.05 0.43
N ASP A 160 -11.89 13.37 0.81
CA ASP A 160 -10.79 13.55 -0.13
C ASP A 160 -10.47 12.24 -0.88
N LEU A 161 -10.53 11.09 -0.20
CA LEU A 161 -10.38 9.77 -0.86
C LEU A 161 -11.48 9.53 -1.89
N GLU A 162 -12.75 9.82 -1.55
CA GLU A 162 -13.87 9.69 -2.49
C GLU A 162 -13.74 10.64 -3.68
N LEU A 163 -13.29 11.87 -3.45
CA LEU A 163 -13.03 12.85 -4.50
C LEU A 163 -11.89 12.42 -5.42
N VAL A 164 -10.83 11.81 -4.87
CA VAL A 164 -9.74 11.23 -5.66
C VAL A 164 -10.25 10.09 -6.54
N ASP A 165 -11.04 9.15 -6.01
CA ASP A 165 -11.60 8.06 -6.83
C ASP A 165 -12.51 8.58 -7.95
N LEU A 166 -13.35 9.56 -7.64
CA LEU A 166 -14.31 10.15 -8.57
C LEU A 166 -13.63 10.89 -9.73
N HIS A 167 -12.52 11.59 -9.46
CA HIS A 167 -11.82 12.43 -10.42
C HIS A 167 -10.51 11.81 -10.92
N MET A 168 -10.30 10.50 -10.71
CA MET A 168 -9.10 9.80 -11.12
C MET A 168 -8.82 10.02 -12.63
N PRO A 169 -7.69 10.64 -13.02
CA PRO A 169 -7.44 11.03 -14.41
C PRO A 169 -7.02 9.85 -15.30
N VAL A 170 -6.79 8.69 -14.70
CA VAL A 170 -6.29 7.46 -15.32
C VAL A 170 -7.21 6.29 -14.99
N LYS A 171 -6.91 5.11 -15.53
CA LYS A 171 -7.63 3.89 -15.17
C LYS A 171 -7.61 3.69 -13.65
N ARG A 172 -8.75 3.34 -13.07
CA ARG A 172 -8.85 2.83 -11.70
C ARG A 172 -8.33 1.38 -11.64
N TYR A 173 -7.34 1.15 -10.80
CA TYR A 173 -6.70 -0.16 -10.63
C TYR A 173 -7.38 -1.00 -9.56
N MET A 174 -7.99 -0.38 -8.57
CA MET A 174 -8.84 -1.00 -7.56
C MET A 174 -10.00 -0.06 -7.23
N ASP A 175 -11.18 -0.60 -6.90
CA ASP A 175 -12.31 0.20 -6.43
C ASP A 175 -12.04 0.63 -4.98
N LEU A 176 -12.21 1.92 -4.67
CA LEU A 176 -12.01 2.48 -3.33
C LEU A 176 -12.74 1.67 -2.24
N LYS A 177 -13.94 1.16 -2.52
CA LYS A 177 -14.71 0.38 -1.55
C LYS A 177 -14.08 -0.97 -1.20
N ASN A 178 -13.12 -1.43 -2.00
CA ASN A 178 -12.39 -2.68 -1.78
C ASN A 178 -11.00 -2.44 -1.20
N ILE A 179 -10.48 -1.21 -1.17
CA ILE A 179 -9.15 -0.92 -0.63
C ILE A 179 -9.13 -1.22 0.88
N SER A 180 -8.14 -1.98 1.32
CA SER A 180 -7.95 -2.29 2.74
C SER A 180 -7.31 -1.14 3.50
N VAL A 181 -7.62 -1.00 4.79
CA VAL A 181 -6.99 0.00 5.68
C VAL A 181 -5.54 -0.36 6.03
N SER A 182 -5.19 -1.65 5.92
CA SER A 182 -3.85 -2.19 6.22
C SER A 182 -3.57 -3.44 5.39
N ILE A 183 -2.38 -4.01 5.55
CA ILE A 183 -2.02 -5.35 5.06
C ILE A 183 -2.84 -6.39 5.85
N GLN A 184 -3.71 -7.14 5.16
CA GLN A 184 -4.64 -8.09 5.80
C GLN A 184 -5.02 -9.28 4.90
N PHE A 185 -4.28 -9.50 3.82
CA PHE A 185 -4.53 -10.56 2.84
C PHE A 185 -3.75 -11.84 3.17
#